data_AF-A0A4Q5SHS7-F1
#
_entry.id   AF-A0A4Q5SHS7-F1
#
_cell.length_a   1.000
_cell.length_b   1.000
_cell.length_c   1.000
_cell.angle_alpha   90.00
_cell.angle_beta   90.00
_cell.angle_gamma   90.00
#
_symmetry.space_group_name_H-M   'P 1'
#
loop_
_entity.id
_entity.type
_entity.pdbx_description
1 polymer ?
#
loop_
_entity_poly.entity_id
_entity_poly.type
_entity_poly.pdbx_seq_one_letter_code
_entity_poly.pdbx_strand_id
1 'polypeptide(L)'
;GKLEFGTEVVTSADGTISALLGASPGASTSVPIMIQLIERCFKDKVQTPDWQAKLKQLIPSYGQSLSNNEELADATRKRTSEVLGLV
;
A
#
# COMPACT_ATOMS: atom_id res chain seq x y z
N GLY A 1 19.88 -17.37 -12.20
CA GLY A 1 19.04 -16.18 -12.01
C GLY A 1 17.76 -16.37 -12.79
N LYS A 2 16.60 -16.07 -12.19
CA LYS A 2 15.30 -16.17 -12.87
C LYS A 2 15.00 -14.79 -13.45
N LEU A 3 14.86 -14.71 -14.77
CA LEU A 3 14.41 -13.49 -15.44
C LEU A 3 12.91 -13.35 -15.21
N GLU A 4 12.52 -12.49 -14.26
CA GLU A 4 11.13 -12.10 -14.08
C GLU A 4 10.91 -10.73 -14.72
N PHE A 5 10.08 -10.68 -15.77
CA PHE A 5 9.65 -9.43 -16.38
C PHE A 5 8.57 -8.79 -15.50
N GLY A 6 8.94 -7.79 -14.69
CA GLY A 6 8.00 -7.10 -13.81
C GLY A 6 8.65 -6.05 -12.91
N THR A 7 7.83 -5.26 -12.23
CA THR A 7 8.27 -4.37 -11.14
C THR A 7 8.71 -5.21 -9.93
N GLU A 8 9.92 -5.01 -9.45
CA GLU A 8 10.54 -5.72 -8.33
C GLU A 8 10.90 -4.76 -7.19
N VAL A 9 10.67 -5.17 -5.94
CA VAL A 9 11.18 -4.46 -4.75
C VAL A 9 12.44 -5.14 -4.28
N VAL A 10 13.57 -4.44 -4.37
CA VAL A 10 14.84 -4.90 -3.82
C VAL A 10 15.13 -4.12 -2.56
N THR A 11 15.34 -4.82 -1.45
CA THR A 11 15.63 -4.23 -0.13
C THR A 11 16.95 -4.77 0.38
N SER A 12 17.81 -3.88 0.87
CA SER A 12 19.00 -4.21 1.67
C SER A 12 18.64 -5.11 2.85
N ALA A 13 19.58 -5.95 3.29
CA ALA A 13 19.33 -6.89 4.39
C ALA A 13 18.96 -6.18 5.71
N ASP A 14 19.50 -4.98 5.92
CA ASP A 14 19.22 -4.13 7.09
C ASP A 14 17.99 -3.22 6.91
N GLY A 15 17.33 -3.26 5.75
CA GLY A 15 16.11 -2.50 5.46
C GLY A 15 16.33 -1.00 5.26
N THR A 16 17.57 -0.51 5.29
CA THR A 16 17.88 0.93 5.24
C THR A 16 17.70 1.53 3.84
N ILE A 17 17.83 0.69 2.81
CA ILE A 17 17.67 1.05 1.40
C ILE A 17 16.70 0.07 0.74
N SER A 18 15.69 0.60 0.05
CA SER A 18 14.85 -0.16 -0.87
C SER A 18 14.75 0.55 -2.22
N ALA A 19 14.75 -0.22 -3.29
CA ALA A 19 14.56 0.24 -4.65
C ALA A 19 13.38 -0.50 -5.29
N LEU A 20 12.58 0.23 -6.06
CA LEU A 20 11.59 -0.33 -6.96
C LEU A 20 12.20 -0.34 -8.36
N LEU A 21 12.48 -1.53 -8.89
CA LEU A 21 13.17 -1.74 -10.17
C LEU A 21 12.19 -2.32 -11.20
N GLY A 22 12.23 -1.87 -12.46
CA GLY A 22 11.42 -2.43 -13.54
C GLY A 22 10.47 -1.42 -14.19
N ALA A 23 9.51 -1.92 -14.99
CA ALA A 23 8.52 -1.08 -15.65
C ALA A 23 7.62 -0.37 -14.62
N SER A 24 7.17 0.85 -14.93
CA SER A 24 6.33 1.63 -14.02
C SER A 24 5.02 0.89 -13.73
N PRO A 25 4.75 0.47 -12.48
CA PRO A 25 3.50 -0.18 -12.15
C PRO A 25 2.31 0.79 -12.25
N GLY A 26 1.13 0.25 -12.59
CA GLY A 26 -0.13 0.97 -12.48
C GLY A 26 -0.61 1.06 -11.02
N ALA A 27 -1.59 1.92 -10.73
CA ALA A 27 -2.04 2.21 -9.37
C ALA A 27 -2.40 0.96 -8.52
N SER A 28 -2.99 -0.06 -9.16
CA SER A 28 -3.35 -1.34 -8.52
C SER A 28 -2.14 -2.13 -7.99
N THR A 29 -0.94 -1.82 -8.49
CA THR A 29 0.31 -2.53 -8.20
C THR A 29 1.27 -1.63 -7.43
N SER A 30 1.38 -0.34 -7.79
CA SER A 30 2.30 0.60 -7.14
C SER A 30 1.95 0.85 -5.68
N VAL A 31 0.66 1.07 -5.39
CA VAL A 31 0.20 1.39 -4.02
C VAL A 31 0.50 0.26 -3.03
N PRO A 32 0.08 -1.01 -3.27
CA PRO A 32 0.38 -2.08 -2.32
C PRO A 32 1.88 -2.33 -2.17
N ILE A 33 2.66 -2.19 -3.24
CA ILE A 33 4.13 -2.29 -3.18
C ILE A 33 4.72 -1.22 -2.26
N MET A 34 4.32 0.05 -2.43
CA MET A 34 4.85 1.15 -1.61
C MET A 34 4.48 0.99 -0.13
N ILE A 35 3.29 0.48 0.17
CA ILE A 35 2.89 0.16 1.55
C ILE A 35 3.82 -0.91 2.15
N GLN A 36 4.07 -2.01 1.43
CA GLN A 36 4.98 -3.07 1.89
C GLN A 36 6.42 -2.55 2.10
N LEU A 37 6.90 -1.68 1.21
CA LEU A 37 8.20 -1.05 1.35
C LEU A 37 8.27 -0.21 2.62
N ILE A 38 7.24 0.61 2.88
CA ILE A 38 7.13 1.41 4.09
C ILE A 38 7.14 0.53 5.35
N GLU A 39 6.35 -0.56 5.36
CA GLU A 39 6.28 -1.51 6.47
C GLU A 39 7.62 -2.21 6.75
N ARG A 40 8.40 -2.47 5.69
CA ARG A 40 9.70 -3.13 5.80
C ARG A 40 10.82 -2.17 6.23
N CYS A 41 10.94 -1.02 5.59
CA CYS A 41 12.02 -0.06 5.82
C CYS A 41 11.81 0.79 7.08
N PHE A 42 10.56 1.04 7.46
CA PHE A 42 10.21 1.92 8.58
C PHE A 42 9.37 1.19 9.62
N LYS A 43 9.65 -0.11 9.84
CA LYS A 43 8.88 -0.98 10.74
C LYS A 43 8.60 -0.32 12.09
N ASP A 44 9.62 0.22 12.76
CA ASP A 44 9.46 0.84 14.08
C ASP A 44 8.59 2.10 14.05
N LYS A 45 8.66 2.87 12.95
CA LYS A 45 7.82 4.06 12.77
C LYS A 45 6.38 3.67 12.46
N VAL A 46 6.15 2.68 11.60
CA VAL A 46 4.81 2.20 11.24
C VAL A 46 4.06 1.70 12.48
N GLN A 47 4.75 1.18 13.49
CA GLN A 47 4.13 0.76 14.75
C GLN A 47 3.76 1.93 15.69
N THR A 48 4.20 3.15 15.40
CA THR A 48 3.84 4.32 16.22
C THR A 48 2.39 4.75 15.98
N PRO A 49 1.69 5.27 17.01
CA PRO A 49 0.34 5.79 16.87
C PRO A 49 0.20 6.85 15.78
N ASP A 50 1.18 7.74 15.65
CA ASP A 50 1.15 8.84 14.69
C ASP A 50 1.15 8.34 13.24
N TRP A 51 1.98 7.34 12.94
CA TRP A 51 2.03 6.75 11.60
C TRP A 51 0.81 5.90 11.32
N GLN A 52 0.32 5.13 12.30
CA GLN A 52 -0.93 4.39 12.16
C GLN A 52 -2.10 5.33 11.86
N ALA A 53 -2.20 6.45 12.58
CA ALA A 53 -3.21 7.47 12.33
C ALA A 53 -3.06 8.07 10.92
N LYS A 54 -1.83 8.39 10.50
CA LYS A 54 -1.59 8.97 9.18
C LYS A 54 -1.89 7.99 8.04
N LEU A 55 -1.51 6.73 8.18
CA LEU A 55 -1.79 5.67 7.19
C LEU A 55 -3.29 5.45 7.06
N LYS A 56 -4.04 5.39 8.17
CA LYS A 56 -5.51 5.27 8.15
C LYS A 56 -6.20 6.51 7.62
N GLN A 57 -5.63 7.70 7.80
CA GLN A 57 -6.15 8.92 7.19
C GLN A 57 -6.05 8.85 5.66
N LEU A 58 -4.92 8.37 5.12
CA LEU A 58 -4.69 8.26 3.68
C LEU A 58 -5.42 7.07 3.06
N ILE A 59 -5.46 5.96 3.79
CA ILE A 59 -5.98 4.66 3.37
C ILE A 59 -6.88 4.14 4.49
N PRO A 60 -8.18 4.50 4.50
CA PRO A 60 -9.09 4.13 5.58
C PRO A 60 -9.18 2.62 5.85
N SER A 61 -8.97 1.80 4.82
CA SER A 61 -8.97 0.33 4.91
C SER A 61 -7.59 -0.26 5.24
N TYR A 62 -6.61 0.55 5.67
CA TYR A 62 -5.26 0.06 5.95
C TYR A 62 -5.27 -1.04 7.04
N GLY A 63 -4.62 -2.17 6.75
CA GLY A 63 -4.61 -3.35 7.60
C GLY A 63 -5.88 -4.22 7.53
N GLN A 64 -6.82 -3.90 6.64
CA GLN A 64 -8.07 -4.65 6.48
C GLN A 64 -8.18 -5.22 5.05
N SER A 65 -8.75 -6.42 4.93
CA SER A 65 -9.04 -7.05 3.63
C SER A 65 -10.43 -6.64 3.14
N LEU A 66 -10.48 -5.89 2.04
CA LEU A 66 -11.74 -5.58 1.35
C LEU A 66 -12.38 -6.81 0.71
N SER A 67 -11.57 -7.77 0.26
CA SER A 67 -12.06 -9.01 -0.37
C SER A 67 -12.83 -9.91 0.61
N ASN A 68 -12.54 -9.80 1.91
CA ASN A 68 -13.16 -10.62 2.95
C ASN A 68 -14.17 -9.83 3.79
N ASN A 69 -14.44 -8.57 3.45
CA ASN A 69 -15.34 -7.70 4.19
C ASN A 69 -16.17 -6.86 3.21
N GLU A 70 -17.34 -7.39 2.87
CA GLU A 70 -18.29 -6.78 1.93
C GLU A 70 -18.74 -5.38 2.39
N GLU A 71 -19.11 -5.24 3.67
CA GLU A 71 -19.53 -3.95 4.24
C GLU A 71 -18.45 -2.87 4.07
N LEU A 72 -17.20 -3.22 4.36
CA LEU A 72 -16.07 -2.30 4.20
C LEU A 72 -15.79 -1.98 2.72
N ALA A 73 -15.94 -2.96 1.83
CA ALA A 73 -15.78 -2.77 0.39
C ALA A 73 -16.82 -1.78 -0.15
N ASP A 74 -18.08 -1.92 0.26
CA ASP A 74 -19.18 -1.04 -0.15
C ASP A 74 -19.00 0.37 0.40
N ALA A 75 -18.67 0.50 1.70
CA ALA A 75 -18.37 1.79 2.31
C ALA A 75 -17.20 2.50 1.60
N THR A 76 -16.15 1.75 1.23
CA THR A 76 -14.98 2.29 0.52
C THR A 76 -15.34 2.74 -0.89
N ARG A 77 -16.14 1.94 -1.62
CA ARG A 77 -16.63 2.29 -2.97
C ARG A 77 -17.50 3.55 -2.92
N LYS A 78 -18.48 3.59 -2.03
CA LYS A 78 -19.38 4.75 -1.85
C LYS A 78 -18.58 6.03 -1.59
N ARG A 79 -17.70 6.02 -0.59
CA ARG A 79 -16.83 7.15 -0.27
C ARG A 79 -15.99 7.60 -1.46
N THR A 80 -15.41 6.65 -2.20
CA THR A 80 -14.55 6.96 -3.35
C THR A 80 -15.36 7.58 -4.48
N SER A 81 -16.55 7.06 -4.78
CA SER A 81 -17.44 7.62 -5.80
C SER A 81 -17.90 9.03 -5.44
N GLU A 82 -18.25 9.30 -4.18
CA GLU A 82 -18.63 10.64 -3.69
C GLU A 82 -17.46 11.64 -3.83
N VAL A 83 -16.26 11.25 -3.38
CA VAL A 83 -15.06 12.11 -3.46
C VAL A 83 -14.66 12.42 -4.91
N LEU A 84 -14.87 11.47 -5.82
CA LEU A 84 -14.51 11.63 -7.24
C LEU A 84 -15.66 12.16 -8.12
N GLY A 85 -16.85 12.40 -7.55
CA GLY A 85 -18.02 12.88 -8.29
C GLY A 85 -18.54 11.89 -9.34
N LEU A 86 -18.40 10.59 -9.08
CA LEU A 86 -18.89 9.52 -9.96
C LEU A 86 -20.36 9.17 -9.71
N VAL A 87 -20.94 9.70 -8.62
CA VAL A 87 -22.34 9.61 -8.20
C VAL A 87 -22.77 10.90 -7.52
#